data_AF-A0A3R9HH28-F1
#
_entry.id   AF-A0A3R9HH28-F1
#
_cell.length_a   1.000
_cell.length_b   1.000
_cell.length_c   1.000
_cell.angle_alpha   90.00
_cell.angle_beta   90.00
_cell.angle_gamma   90.00
#
_symmetry.space_group_name_H-M   'P 1'
#
loop_
_entity.id
_entity.type
_entity.pdbx_description
1 polymer ?
#
loop_
_entity_poly.entity_id
_entity_poly.type
_entity_poly.pdbx_seq_one_letter_code
_entity_poly.pdbx_strand_id
1 'polypeptide(L)'
;MNKDLIETPRFNFFIGDEVLLKGKIVGFDVDENKCVENVVRLEYGQTLNVPNSTIHITDDIVDKSKIKVTIPQSVADWIRKCKTFKYFTTGLSFALQPSVWEANGLSGECIEWLTDAENQETFARAWLDGYEIQRRKYVVTDGNHLYFKNYQEDIEIVILVDEQPGTMEYVKKFDTKEEAQKAADILGWKVQGVKDE
;
A
#
# COMPACT_ATOMS: atom_id res chain seq x y z
N MET A 1 -3.29 -43.48 -10.13
CA MET A 1 -2.98 -42.66 -8.95
C MET A 1 -2.55 -41.31 -9.46
N ASN A 2 -3.33 -40.25 -9.21
CA ASN A 2 -3.15 -38.95 -9.86
C ASN A 2 -1.90 -38.26 -9.29
N LYS A 3 -0.96 -37.87 -10.16
CA LYS A 3 0.36 -37.35 -9.75
C LYS A 3 0.28 -35.99 -9.04
N ASP A 4 -0.82 -35.27 -9.21
CA ASP A 4 -1.02 -33.91 -8.70
C ASP A 4 -1.22 -33.82 -7.18
N LEU A 5 -1.47 -34.95 -6.49
CA LEU A 5 -1.66 -34.98 -5.03
C LEU A 5 -0.35 -35.10 -4.24
N ILE A 6 0.79 -35.32 -4.91
CA ILE A 6 2.08 -35.60 -4.24
C ILE A 6 2.92 -34.33 -4.05
N GLU A 7 2.63 -33.25 -4.80
CA GLU A 7 3.42 -32.00 -4.78
C GLU A 7 2.75 -30.83 -4.04
N THR A 8 1.60 -31.04 -3.39
CA THR A 8 1.00 -29.99 -2.56
C THR A 8 1.83 -29.81 -1.26
N PRO A 9 2.24 -28.57 -0.90
CA PRO A 9 2.96 -28.33 0.35
C PRO A 9 2.18 -28.88 1.54
N ARG A 10 2.78 -29.80 2.29
CA ARG A 10 2.19 -30.30 3.54
C ARG A 10 2.36 -29.25 4.62
N PHE A 11 1.34 -28.44 4.81
CA PHE A 11 1.21 -27.63 6.01
C PHE A 11 0.85 -28.55 7.18
N ASN A 12 1.66 -28.56 8.24
CA ASN A 12 1.38 -29.34 9.44
C ASN A 12 0.34 -28.60 10.27
N PHE A 13 -0.90 -29.12 10.31
CA PHE A 13 -1.95 -28.68 11.21
C PHE A 13 -2.16 -29.73 12.31
N PHE A 14 -2.48 -29.28 13.51
CA PHE A 14 -2.82 -30.14 14.64
C PHE A 14 -4.32 -30.14 14.90
N ILE A 15 -4.81 -31.22 15.52
CA ILE A 15 -6.20 -31.27 15.98
C ILE A 15 -6.39 -30.15 17.02
N GLY A 16 -7.36 -29.27 16.77
CA GLY A 16 -7.67 -28.11 17.60
C GLY A 16 -7.21 -26.77 17.03
N ASP A 17 -6.46 -26.76 15.92
CA ASP A 17 -6.07 -25.51 15.25
C ASP A 17 -7.30 -24.81 14.66
N GLU A 18 -7.38 -23.49 14.85
CA GLU A 18 -8.35 -22.65 14.16
C GLU A 18 -7.91 -22.44 12.71
N VAL A 19 -8.82 -22.66 11.76
CA VAL A 19 -8.54 -22.58 10.32
C VAL A 19 -9.57 -21.72 9.60
N LEU A 20 -9.11 -21.04 8.54
CA LEU A 20 -9.97 -20.29 7.63
C LEU A 20 -9.94 -20.97 6.26
N LEU A 21 -11.12 -21.33 5.75
CA LEU A 21 -11.27 -21.97 4.45
C LEU A 21 -11.72 -20.96 3.41
N LYS A 22 -10.99 -20.86 2.31
CA LYS A 22 -11.36 -20.00 1.18
C LYS A 22 -12.42 -20.68 0.31
N GLY A 23 -13.56 -20.02 0.12
CA GLY A 23 -14.65 -20.52 -0.71
C GLY A 23 -15.60 -19.42 -1.19
N LYS A 24 -16.56 -19.79 -2.04
CA LYS A 24 -17.62 -18.90 -2.53
C LYS A 24 -18.99 -19.46 -2.17
N ILE A 25 -19.90 -18.62 -1.69
CA ILE A 25 -21.30 -19.00 -1.54
C ILE A 25 -21.88 -19.22 -2.95
N VAL A 26 -22.44 -20.40 -3.19
CA VAL A 26 -23.02 -20.80 -4.49
C VAL A 26 -24.50 -21.16 -4.40
N GLY A 27 -25.06 -21.20 -3.21
CA GLY A 27 -26.48 -21.49 -2.99
C GLY A 27 -26.83 -21.56 -1.51
N PHE A 28 -28.08 -21.91 -1.26
CA PHE A 28 -28.65 -22.14 0.06
C PHE A 28 -29.35 -23.50 0.04
N ASP A 29 -29.21 -24.24 1.12
CA ASP A 29 -29.85 -25.53 1.33
C ASP A 29 -30.67 -25.49 2.62
N VAL A 30 -31.62 -26.41 2.76
CA VAL A 30 -32.44 -26.53 3.97
C VAL A 30 -32.21 -27.91 4.56
N ASP A 31 -31.62 -27.95 5.75
CA ASP A 31 -31.31 -29.20 6.42
C ASP A 31 -32.59 -29.90 6.95
N GLU A 32 -32.41 -31.11 7.49
CA GLU A 32 -33.51 -31.92 8.04
C GLU A 32 -34.24 -31.24 9.23
N ASN A 33 -33.59 -30.29 9.90
CA ASN A 33 -34.14 -29.50 11.00
C ASN A 33 -34.82 -28.21 10.53
N LYS A 34 -34.91 -27.98 9.21
CA LYS A 34 -35.40 -26.75 8.58
C LYS A 34 -34.54 -25.52 8.86
N CYS A 35 -33.27 -25.71 9.17
CA CYS A 35 -32.28 -24.64 9.24
C CYS A 35 -31.76 -24.35 7.82
N VAL A 36 -31.64 -23.05 7.50
CA VAL A 36 -31.02 -22.63 6.23
C VAL A 36 -29.51 -22.71 6.39
N GLU A 37 -28.89 -23.56 5.58
CA GLU A 37 -27.44 -23.67 5.46
C GLU A 37 -26.98 -22.98 4.17
N ASN A 38 -25.77 -22.43 4.21
CA ASN A 38 -25.14 -21.90 3.02
C ASN A 38 -24.33 -23.00 2.35
N VAL A 39 -24.41 -23.07 1.03
CA VAL A 39 -23.58 -23.97 0.22
C VAL A 39 -22.34 -23.21 -0.22
N VAL A 40 -21.18 -23.59 0.30
CA VAL A 40 -19.89 -22.95 0.01
C VAL A 40 -19.05 -23.86 -0.88
N ARG A 41 -18.66 -23.37 -2.06
CA ARG A 41 -17.73 -24.07 -2.97
C ARG A 41 -16.29 -23.66 -2.66
N LEU A 42 -15.46 -24.62 -2.25
CA LEU A 42 -14.04 -24.48 -2.01
C LEU A 42 -13.25 -24.41 -3.34
N GLU A 43 -12.03 -23.89 -3.32
CA GLU A 43 -11.23 -23.70 -4.55
C GLU A 43 -10.93 -25.00 -5.29
N TYR A 44 -10.71 -26.10 -4.58
CA TYR A 44 -10.47 -27.43 -5.17
C TYR A 44 -11.77 -28.12 -5.64
N GLY A 45 -12.91 -27.43 -5.57
CA GLY A 45 -14.17 -27.83 -6.19
C GLY A 45 -15.20 -28.47 -5.25
N GLN A 46 -14.81 -28.91 -4.05
CA GLN A 46 -15.74 -29.49 -3.09
C GLN A 46 -16.73 -28.45 -2.55
N THR A 47 -17.97 -28.86 -2.33
CA THR A 47 -19.00 -28.06 -1.66
C THR A 47 -19.17 -28.48 -0.22
N LEU A 48 -19.33 -27.50 0.67
CA LEU A 48 -19.60 -27.68 2.09
C LEU A 48 -20.90 -26.95 2.43
N ASN A 49 -21.81 -27.63 3.13
CA ASN A 49 -22.97 -26.99 3.74
C ASN A 49 -22.59 -26.54 5.15
N VAL A 50 -22.78 -25.26 5.45
CA VAL A 50 -22.44 -24.67 6.75
C VAL A 50 -23.53 -23.74 7.26
N PRO A 51 -23.75 -23.68 8.58
CA PRO A 51 -24.66 -22.71 9.18
C PRO A 51 -24.21 -21.27 8.91
N ASN A 52 -25.17 -20.37 8.69
CA ASN A 52 -24.88 -18.96 8.45
C ASN A 52 -24.06 -18.29 9.57
N SER A 53 -24.25 -18.71 10.83
CA SER A 53 -23.51 -18.20 11.98
C SER A 53 -22.01 -18.53 11.99
N THR A 54 -21.55 -19.40 11.09
CA THR A 54 -20.15 -19.84 10.98
C THR A 54 -19.42 -19.24 9.78
N ILE A 55 -20.12 -18.46 8.94
CA ILE A 55 -19.53 -17.81 7.77
C ILE A 55 -19.26 -16.36 8.08
N HIS A 56 -18.02 -15.96 7.85
CA HIS A 56 -17.57 -14.58 7.84
C HIS A 56 -17.19 -14.22 6.42
N ILE A 57 -17.70 -13.10 5.89
CA ILE A 57 -17.25 -12.62 4.58
C ILE A 57 -15.83 -12.07 4.71
N THR A 58 -15.09 -12.01 3.60
CA THR A 58 -13.69 -11.54 3.63
C THR A 58 -13.54 -10.17 4.30
N ASP A 59 -14.52 -9.29 4.16
CA ASP A 59 -14.54 -8.00 4.85
C ASP A 59 -14.64 -8.10 6.38
N ASP A 60 -15.21 -9.18 6.91
CA ASP A 60 -15.30 -9.48 8.35
C ASP A 60 -13.99 -10.09 8.89
N ILE A 61 -13.22 -10.77 8.03
CA ILE A 61 -11.99 -11.51 8.38
C ILE A 61 -10.74 -10.64 8.17
N VAL A 62 -10.73 -9.84 7.09
CA VAL A 62 -9.69 -8.86 6.85
C VAL A 62 -9.90 -7.75 7.85
N ASP A 63 -9.18 -7.87 8.97
CA ASP A 63 -8.98 -6.76 9.88
C ASP A 63 -8.31 -5.64 9.10
N LYS A 64 -9.12 -4.73 8.54
CA LYS A 64 -8.66 -3.60 7.74
C LYS A 64 -7.71 -2.72 8.55
N SER A 65 -7.75 -2.79 9.89
CA SER A 65 -6.76 -2.13 10.76
C SER A 65 -5.35 -2.71 10.65
N LYS A 66 -5.19 -3.94 10.15
CA LYS A 66 -3.87 -4.52 9.85
C LYS A 66 -3.31 -4.07 8.51
N ILE A 67 -4.13 -3.50 7.62
CA ILE A 67 -3.70 -2.99 6.33
C ILE A 67 -3.41 -1.50 6.46
N LYS A 68 -2.13 -1.19 6.68
CA LYS A 68 -1.64 0.19 6.69
C LYS A 68 -1.90 0.84 5.34
N VAL A 69 -2.45 2.04 5.39
CA VAL A 69 -2.56 2.91 4.21
C VAL A 69 -1.21 3.48 3.86
N THR A 70 -1.00 3.79 2.57
CA THR A 70 0.16 4.58 2.13
C THR A 70 -0.24 6.06 2.07
N ILE A 71 0.55 6.94 2.71
CA ILE A 71 0.33 8.39 2.71
C ILE A 71 1.59 9.17 2.34
N PRO A 72 1.48 10.42 1.83
CA PRO A 72 2.64 11.27 1.60
C PRO A 72 3.42 11.57 2.89
N GLN A 73 4.73 11.78 2.77
CA GLN A 73 5.61 12.14 3.90
C GLN A 73 5.11 13.39 4.66
N SER A 74 4.66 14.42 3.93
CA SER A 74 4.15 15.66 4.53
C SER A 74 2.92 15.43 5.42
N VAL A 75 2.04 14.51 5.03
CA VAL A 75 0.86 14.09 5.80
C VAL A 75 1.27 13.23 7.00
N ALA A 76 2.25 12.33 6.83
CA ALA A 76 2.81 11.55 7.93
C ALA A 76 3.42 12.45 9.03
N ASP A 77 4.17 13.48 8.62
CA ASP A 77 4.76 14.46 9.51
C ASP A 77 3.69 15.27 10.24
N TRP A 78 2.60 15.62 9.55
CA TRP A 78 1.46 16.26 10.16
C TRP A 78 0.80 15.40 11.24
N ILE A 79 0.46 14.14 10.93
CA ILE A 79 -0.12 13.20 11.90
C ILE A 79 0.79 13.05 13.13
N ARG A 80 2.12 12.94 12.91
CA ARG A 80 3.10 12.87 14.00
C ARG A 80 3.06 14.13 14.86
N LYS A 81 3.07 15.31 14.23
CA LYS A 81 2.99 16.61 14.92
C LYS A 81 1.71 16.71 15.77
N CYS A 82 0.56 16.31 15.24
CA CYS A 82 -0.71 16.32 15.98
C CYS A 82 -0.70 15.41 17.22
N LYS A 83 -0.02 14.25 17.14
CA LYS A 83 0.00 13.23 18.20
C LYS A 83 1.13 13.37 19.22
N THR A 84 2.15 14.20 18.93
CA THR A 84 3.35 14.31 19.78
C THR A 84 3.09 15.03 21.11
N PHE A 85 2.22 16.04 21.12
CA PHE A 85 2.01 16.86 22.31
C PHE A 85 0.89 16.30 23.19
N LYS A 86 1.22 15.56 24.25
CA LYS A 86 0.24 14.99 25.20
C LYS A 86 -0.76 16.00 25.81
N TYR A 87 -0.39 17.28 25.88
CA TYR A 87 -1.24 18.36 26.40
C TYR A 87 -1.92 19.20 25.30
N PHE A 88 -1.57 18.97 24.04
CA PHE A 88 -2.09 19.65 22.84
C PHE A 88 -2.40 18.63 21.73
N THR A 89 -2.85 17.43 22.10
CA THR A 89 -3.23 16.42 21.11
C THR A 89 -4.38 17.00 20.31
N THR A 90 -4.07 17.41 19.09
CA THR A 90 -5.05 17.92 18.16
C THR A 90 -5.90 16.71 17.79
N GLY A 91 -7.16 16.68 18.24
CA GLY A 91 -8.06 15.57 17.90
C GLY A 91 -8.21 15.43 16.38
N LEU A 92 -8.66 14.28 15.90
CA LEU A 92 -8.81 14.02 14.45
C LEU A 92 -9.59 15.14 13.74
N SER A 93 -10.68 15.64 14.37
CA SER A 93 -11.50 16.73 13.85
C SER A 93 -10.76 18.07 13.76
N PHE A 94 -9.81 18.34 14.65
CA PHE A 94 -8.97 19.54 14.58
C PHE A 94 -7.83 19.38 13.57
N ALA A 95 -7.31 18.15 13.41
CA ALA A 95 -6.25 17.86 12.45
C ALA A 95 -6.67 18.08 10.99
N LEU A 96 -7.99 18.16 10.74
CA LEU A 96 -8.60 18.43 9.44
C LEU A 96 -9.17 19.85 9.29
N GLN A 97 -8.88 20.76 10.21
CA GLN A 97 -9.34 22.16 10.11
C GLN A 97 -8.34 23.03 9.33
N PRO A 98 -8.79 23.78 8.31
CA PRO A 98 -7.92 24.68 7.54
C PRO A 98 -7.16 25.70 8.39
N SER A 99 -7.82 26.30 9.39
CA SER A 99 -7.19 27.25 10.31
C SER A 99 -6.05 26.62 11.13
N VAL A 100 -6.15 25.32 11.43
CA VAL A 100 -5.11 24.58 12.14
C VAL A 100 -3.92 24.31 11.22
N TRP A 101 -4.17 24.01 9.94
CA TRP A 101 -3.12 23.82 8.94
C TRP A 101 -2.30 25.10 8.73
N GLU A 102 -2.98 26.24 8.57
CA GLU A 102 -2.37 27.56 8.43
C GLU A 102 -1.52 27.92 9.65
N ALA A 103 -2.10 27.80 10.85
CA ALA A 103 -1.40 28.11 12.11
C ALA A 103 -0.15 27.22 12.33
N ASN A 104 -0.12 26.04 11.72
CA ASN A 104 1.00 25.10 11.81
C ASN A 104 1.98 25.18 10.65
N GLY A 105 1.75 26.07 9.68
CA GLY A 105 2.63 26.28 8.52
C GLY A 105 2.75 25.04 7.63
N LEU A 106 1.65 24.31 7.41
CA LEU A 106 1.67 23.15 6.52
C LEU A 106 2.05 23.58 5.10
N SER A 107 2.82 22.74 4.40
CA SER A 107 3.15 22.95 2.98
C SER A 107 1.90 22.89 2.10
N GLY A 108 1.89 23.62 0.99
CA GLY A 108 0.77 23.61 0.02
C GLY A 108 0.38 22.20 -0.44
N GLU A 109 1.37 21.33 -0.70
CA GLU A 109 1.12 19.92 -1.08
C GLU A 109 0.36 19.14 0.01
N CYS A 110 0.68 19.39 1.28
CA CYS A 110 0.00 18.75 2.40
C CYS A 110 -1.45 19.26 2.53
N ILE A 111 -1.64 20.59 2.38
CA ILE A 111 -2.97 21.21 2.42
C ILE A 111 -3.84 20.71 1.28
N GLU A 112 -3.30 20.64 0.06
CA GLU A 112 -3.99 20.11 -1.12
C GLU A 112 -4.44 18.67 -0.89
N TRP A 113 -3.55 17.81 -0.41
CA TRP A 113 -3.87 16.42 -0.09
C TRP A 113 -4.96 16.30 0.99
N LEU A 114 -4.89 17.13 2.05
CA LEU A 114 -5.86 17.12 3.16
C LEU A 114 -7.23 17.73 2.78
N THR A 115 -7.27 18.59 1.78
CA THR A 115 -8.51 19.25 1.30
C THR A 115 -9.32 18.32 0.39
N ASP A 116 -8.64 17.39 -0.29
CA ASP A 116 -9.27 16.41 -1.15
C ASP A 116 -10.12 15.42 -0.33
N ALA A 117 -11.43 15.40 -0.63
CA ALA A 117 -12.40 14.57 0.06
C ALA A 117 -12.12 13.07 -0.13
N GLU A 118 -11.51 12.67 -1.25
CA GLU A 118 -11.18 11.27 -1.54
C GLU A 118 -10.10 10.74 -0.59
N ASN A 119 -9.29 11.62 0.01
CA ASN A 119 -8.22 11.25 0.93
C ASN A 119 -8.68 11.13 2.39
N GLN A 120 -9.94 11.48 2.73
CA GLN A 120 -10.40 11.52 4.12
C GLN A 120 -10.45 10.13 4.78
N GLU A 121 -10.91 9.10 4.06
CA GLU A 121 -10.90 7.72 4.56
C GLU A 121 -9.45 7.25 4.80
N THR A 122 -8.57 7.52 3.83
CA THR A 122 -7.13 7.21 3.94
C THR A 122 -6.51 7.90 5.14
N PHE A 123 -6.80 9.19 5.36
CA PHE A 123 -6.29 9.92 6.51
C PHE A 123 -6.81 9.36 7.84
N ALA A 124 -8.10 9.05 7.93
CA ALA A 124 -8.70 8.48 9.13
C ALA A 124 -8.10 7.10 9.47
N ARG A 125 -7.88 6.26 8.46
CA ARG A 125 -7.18 4.97 8.63
C ARG A 125 -5.72 5.16 9.02
N ALA A 126 -4.98 6.07 8.37
CA ALA A 126 -3.62 6.40 8.79
C ALA A 126 -3.57 6.84 10.26
N TRP A 127 -4.59 7.60 10.68
CA TRP A 127 -4.72 8.07 12.05
C TRP A 127 -4.99 6.93 13.04
N LEU A 128 -5.86 5.97 12.74
CA LEU A 128 -6.24 4.92 13.69
C LEU A 128 -5.31 3.71 13.64
N ASP A 129 -5.04 3.24 12.43
CA ASP A 129 -4.46 1.93 12.13
C ASP A 129 -2.94 2.02 11.84
N GLY A 130 -2.44 3.25 11.69
CA GLY A 130 -1.08 3.53 11.25
C GLY A 130 -0.96 3.51 9.72
N TYR A 131 0.24 3.82 9.25
CA TYR A 131 0.49 4.08 7.84
C TYR A 131 1.90 3.65 7.41
N GLU A 132 2.04 3.47 6.10
CA GLU A 132 3.31 3.46 5.38
C GLU A 132 3.48 4.80 4.67
N ILE A 133 4.73 5.21 4.49
CA ILE A 133 5.05 6.46 3.82
C ILE A 133 5.27 6.17 2.34
N GLN A 134 4.58 6.91 1.48
CA GLN A 134 4.79 6.87 0.04
C GLN A 134 6.24 7.23 -0.24
N ARG A 135 7.02 6.25 -0.70
CA ARG A 135 8.41 6.47 -1.08
C ARG A 135 8.41 7.28 -2.37
N ARG A 136 9.04 8.45 -2.33
CA ARG A 136 9.38 9.18 -3.54
C ARG A 136 10.67 8.62 -4.07
N LYS A 137 10.70 8.35 -5.37
CA LYS A 137 11.94 8.08 -6.08
C LYS A 137 12.39 9.35 -6.77
N TYR A 138 13.69 9.51 -6.91
CA TYR A 138 14.27 10.64 -7.62
C TYR A 138 14.94 10.13 -8.89
N VAL A 139 14.74 10.85 -9.98
CA VAL A 139 15.44 10.62 -11.25
C VAL A 139 16.24 11.86 -11.61
N VAL A 140 17.26 11.66 -12.45
CA VAL A 140 18.17 12.72 -12.91
C VAL A 140 17.94 12.92 -14.40
N THR A 141 17.67 14.16 -14.82
CA THR A 141 17.30 14.50 -16.21
C THR A 141 17.77 15.91 -16.60
N ASP A 142 18.05 16.15 -17.87
CA ASP A 142 18.22 17.49 -18.45
C ASP A 142 16.91 18.08 -19.01
N GLY A 143 15.84 17.30 -19.04
CA GLY A 143 14.54 17.62 -19.64
C GLY A 143 14.27 16.96 -21.00
N ASN A 144 15.26 16.30 -21.60
CA ASN A 144 15.12 15.52 -22.83
C ASN A 144 15.57 14.06 -22.65
N HIS A 145 16.56 13.83 -21.79
CA HIS A 145 17.18 12.54 -21.53
C HIS A 145 17.05 12.14 -20.06
N LEU A 146 17.07 10.83 -19.82
CA LEU A 146 17.01 10.24 -18.48
C LEU A 146 18.34 9.57 -18.11
N TYR A 147 18.73 9.65 -16.83
CA TYR A 147 19.93 9.01 -16.31
C TYR A 147 19.74 7.51 -16.08
N PHE A 148 20.52 6.70 -16.80
CA PHE A 148 20.62 5.26 -16.58
C PHE A 148 21.96 4.90 -15.96
N LYS A 149 21.91 4.06 -14.93
CA LYS A 149 23.09 3.45 -14.33
C LYS A 149 23.06 1.95 -14.60
N ASN A 150 23.91 1.49 -15.52
CA ASN A 150 24.15 0.07 -15.75
C ASN A 150 25.61 -0.28 -15.45
N TYR A 151 25.85 -1.50 -14.97
CA TYR A 151 27.19 -2.00 -14.65
C TYR A 151 27.62 -3.05 -15.69
N GLN A 152 28.76 -2.82 -16.34
CA GLN A 152 29.47 -3.87 -17.08
C GLN A 152 30.96 -3.78 -16.73
N GLU A 153 31.54 -4.89 -16.26
CA GLU A 153 32.99 -5.07 -16.08
C GLU A 153 33.69 -3.88 -15.38
N ASP A 154 33.15 -3.46 -14.24
CA ASP A 154 33.67 -2.35 -13.41
C ASP A 154 33.73 -0.96 -14.10
N ILE A 155 33.09 -0.80 -15.27
CA ILE A 155 32.93 0.48 -15.97
C ILE A 155 31.51 1.02 -15.72
N GLU A 156 31.42 2.27 -15.25
CA GLU A 156 30.16 2.99 -15.10
C GLU A 156 29.73 3.54 -16.47
N ILE A 157 28.74 2.90 -17.08
CA ILE A 157 28.18 3.33 -18.37
C ILE A 157 26.96 4.21 -18.12
N VAL A 158 27.05 5.48 -18.52
CA VAL A 158 25.90 6.41 -18.56
C VAL A 158 25.26 6.28 -19.94
N ILE A 159 24.07 5.69 -20.00
CA ILE A 159 23.27 5.62 -21.23
C ILE A 159 22.25 6.76 -21.20
N LEU A 160 22.27 7.60 -22.25
CA LEU A 160 21.30 8.66 -22.47
C LEU A 160 20.17 8.07 -23.31
N VAL A 161 18.94 8.08 -22.79
CA VAL A 161 17.75 7.62 -23.54
C VAL A 161 16.76 8.77 -23.59
N ASP A 162 16.22 9.02 -24.77
CA ASP A 162 15.12 9.95 -24.97
C ASP A 162 13.92 9.55 -24.10
N GLU A 163 13.24 10.52 -23.50
CA GLU A 163 12.06 10.26 -22.70
C GLU A 163 10.88 9.77 -23.58
N GLN A 164 10.72 8.45 -23.68
CA GLN A 164 9.61 7.79 -24.38
C GLN A 164 8.71 7.02 -23.38
N PRO A 165 7.42 6.77 -23.70
CA PRO A 165 6.55 5.95 -22.85
C PRO A 165 7.18 4.59 -22.52
N GLY A 166 7.22 4.23 -21.22
CA GLY A 166 7.84 3.00 -20.72
C GLY A 166 9.31 3.13 -20.30
N THR A 167 10.01 4.20 -20.69
CA THR A 167 11.43 4.43 -20.31
C THR A 167 11.63 4.54 -18.79
N MET A 168 10.62 5.04 -18.08
CA MET A 168 10.60 5.21 -16.62
C MET A 168 10.66 3.90 -15.82
N GLU A 169 10.38 2.75 -16.43
CA GLU A 169 10.53 1.44 -15.78
C GLU A 169 12.01 1.08 -15.56
N TYR A 170 12.88 1.53 -16.46
CA TYR A 170 14.27 1.09 -16.53
C TYR A 170 15.25 2.15 -16.01
N VAL A 171 14.77 3.37 -15.77
CA VAL A 171 15.60 4.50 -15.32
C VAL A 171 16.13 4.28 -13.90
N LYS A 172 17.32 4.81 -13.60
CA LYS A 172 17.85 4.75 -12.24
C LYS A 172 17.02 5.66 -11.32
N LYS A 173 16.25 5.02 -10.44
CA LYS A 173 15.49 5.64 -9.36
C LYS A 173 16.34 5.66 -8.08
N PHE A 174 16.57 6.84 -7.52
CA PHE A 174 17.25 7.05 -6.24
C PHE A 174 16.24 7.13 -5.10
N ASP A 175 16.60 6.64 -3.92
CA ASP A 175 15.74 6.71 -2.73
C ASP A 175 15.78 8.08 -2.04
N THR A 176 16.87 8.84 -2.25
CA THR A 176 17.07 10.15 -1.62
C THR A 176 17.38 11.21 -2.66
N LYS A 177 16.97 12.45 -2.38
CA LYS A 177 17.27 13.60 -3.25
C LYS A 177 18.76 13.88 -3.28
N GLU A 178 19.44 13.68 -2.16
CA GLU A 178 20.88 13.92 -2.00
C GLU A 178 21.72 13.00 -2.89
N GLU A 179 21.37 11.71 -2.99
CA GLU A 179 22.06 10.78 -3.88
C GLU A 179 21.81 11.11 -5.36
N ALA A 180 20.56 11.43 -5.71
CA ALA A 180 20.23 11.90 -7.05
C ALA A 180 20.98 13.18 -7.40
N GLN A 181 21.12 14.10 -6.45
CA GLN A 181 21.79 15.38 -6.67
C GLN A 181 23.29 15.20 -6.93
N LYS A 182 23.97 14.27 -6.25
CA LYS A 182 25.38 13.95 -6.56
C LYS A 182 25.57 13.51 -8.00
N ALA A 183 24.67 12.66 -8.51
CA ALA A 183 24.69 12.25 -9.91
C ALA A 183 24.35 13.41 -10.86
N ALA A 184 23.37 14.24 -10.49
CA ALA A 184 22.98 15.41 -11.26
C ALA A 184 24.11 16.45 -11.36
N ASP A 185 24.85 16.70 -10.27
CA ASP A 185 25.94 17.67 -10.21
C ASP A 185 27.11 17.27 -11.12
N ILE A 186 27.42 15.96 -11.22
CA ILE A 186 28.45 15.43 -12.12
C ILE A 186 28.07 15.69 -13.59
N LEU A 187 26.78 15.60 -13.90
CA LEU A 187 26.26 15.71 -15.26
C LEU A 187 25.83 17.14 -15.64
N GLY A 188 25.74 18.05 -14.68
CA GLY A 188 25.14 19.38 -14.86
C GLY A 188 23.62 19.35 -15.08
N TRP A 189 22.94 18.35 -14.54
CA TRP A 189 21.51 18.07 -14.74
C TRP A 189 20.66 18.45 -13.53
N LYS A 190 19.34 18.27 -13.62
CA LYS A 190 18.39 18.52 -12.53
C LYS A 190 17.81 17.21 -11.97
N VAL A 191 17.42 17.25 -10.70
CA VAL A 191 16.72 16.17 -10.01
C VAL A 191 15.21 16.37 -10.10
N GLN A 192 14.48 15.32 -10.46
CA GLN A 192 13.03 15.30 -10.48
C GLN A 192 12.49 14.20 -9.56
N GLY A 193 11.53 14.55 -8.71
CA GLY A 193 10.82 13.58 -7.86
C GLY A 193 9.71 12.89 -8.64
N VAL A 194 9.63 11.57 -8.55
CA VAL A 194 8.62 10.73 -9.19
C VAL A 194 7.97 9.82 -8.15
N LYS A 195 6.70 9.47 -8.37
CA LYS A 195 6.00 8.49 -7.53
C LYS A 195 6.58 7.10 -7.83
N ASP A 196 6.79 6.29 -6.79
CA ASP A 196 7.04 4.86 -6.96
C ASP A 196 5.67 4.24 -7.31
N GLU A 197 5.49 3.84 -8.56
CA GLU A 197 4.30 3.12 -9.05
C GLU A 197 4.44 1.62 -8.82
#